data_AF-A0A419JR67-F1
#
_entry.id   AF-A0A419JR67-F1
#
_cell.length_a   1.000
_cell.length_b   1.000
_cell.length_c   1.000
_cell.angle_alpha   90.00
_cell.angle_beta   90.00
_cell.angle_gamma   90.00
#
_symmetry.space_group_name_H-M   'P 1'
#
loop_
_entity.id
_entity.type
_entity.pdbx_description
1 polymer ?
#
loop_
_entity_poly.entity_id
_entity_poly.type
_entity_poly.pdbx_seq_one_letter_code
_entity_poly.pdbx_strand_id
1 'polypeptide(L)'
;MSNSSDPFPKTTDECTRILKLIILSIESPFSYRRMQAQNLLDQLCERRCKKALKWLNEKYHTHPMPHVRLLARKAREYESKLDR
;
A
#
# COMPACT_ATOMS: atom_id res chain seq x y z
N MET A 1 2.29 -22.68 -3.88
CA MET A 1 3.44 -21.84 -4.27
C MET A 1 2.88 -20.61 -4.95
N SER A 2 2.80 -19.48 -4.25
CA SER A 2 2.22 -18.24 -4.80
C SER A 2 3.22 -17.63 -5.77
N ASN A 3 2.83 -17.50 -7.03
CA ASN A 3 3.59 -16.86 -8.10
C ASN A 3 3.89 -15.39 -7.72
N SER A 4 5.08 -15.15 -7.17
CA SER A 4 5.59 -13.81 -6.81
C SER A 4 6.14 -13.08 -8.03
N SER A 5 5.34 -12.95 -9.09
CA SER A 5 5.71 -12.22 -10.30
C SER A 5 4.66 -11.19 -10.70
N ASP A 6 3.97 -10.58 -9.73
CA ASP A 6 3.26 -9.34 -10.02
C ASP A 6 4.27 -8.22 -10.16
N PRO A 7 4.39 -7.58 -11.34
CA PRO A 7 5.30 -6.47 -11.51
C PRO A 7 4.87 -5.32 -10.60
N PHE A 8 5.81 -4.78 -9.83
CA PHE A 8 5.60 -3.52 -9.13
C PHE A 8 5.15 -2.44 -10.12
N PRO A 9 4.29 -1.50 -9.71
CA PRO A 9 3.83 -0.45 -10.59
C PRO A 9 5.02 0.43 -11.02
N LYS A 10 5.02 0.88 -12.28
CA LYS A 10 6.01 1.86 -12.78
C LYS A 10 5.80 3.21 -12.10
N THR A 11 6.55 3.47 -11.03
CA THR A 11 6.54 4.71 -10.23
C THR A 11 7.98 5.21 -10.03
N THR A 12 8.15 6.33 -9.33
CA THR A 12 9.51 6.79 -8.96
C THR A 12 10.18 5.77 -8.02
N ASP A 13 11.51 5.76 -7.97
CA ASP A 13 12.26 4.87 -7.08
C ASP A 13 11.87 5.04 -5.61
N GLU A 14 11.56 6.28 -5.24
CA GLU A 14 11.11 6.63 -3.89
C GLU A 14 9.73 6.05 -3.55
N CYS A 15 8.73 6.23 -4.41
CA CYS A 15 7.41 5.61 -4.24
C CYS A 15 7.53 4.08 -4.19
N THR A 16 8.40 3.49 -5.02
CA THR A 16 8.65 2.05 -5.05
C THR A 16 9.28 1.56 -3.75
N ARG A 17 10.23 2.30 -3.19
CA ARG A 17 10.85 1.98 -1.89
C ARG A 17 9.82 2.03 -0.76
N ILE A 18 8.98 3.07 -0.70
CA ILE A 18 7.93 3.18 0.32
C ILE A 18 6.92 2.04 0.18
N LEU A 19 6.49 1.73 -1.04
CA LEU A 19 5.58 0.62 -1.33
C LEU A 19 6.14 -0.73 -0.83
N LYS A 20 7.43 -1.01 -1.07
CA LYS A 20 8.09 -2.22 -0.55
C LYS A 20 8.06 -2.28 0.97
N LEU A 21 8.31 -1.15 1.65
CA LEU A 21 8.25 -1.09 3.11
C LEU A 21 6.84 -1.33 3.66
N ILE A 22 5.80 -0.85 2.97
CA ILE A 22 4.41 -1.15 3.32
C ILE A 22 4.19 -2.65 3.27
N ILE A 23 4.55 -3.31 2.16
CA ILE A 23 4.38 -4.75 1.97
C ILE A 23 5.09 -5.56 3.08
N LEU A 24 6.29 -5.15 3.48
CA LEU A 24 7.03 -5.81 4.57
C LEU A 24 6.38 -5.65 5.96
N SER A 25 5.56 -4.62 6.15
CA SER A 25 4.99 -4.28 7.45
C SER A 25 3.48 -4.58 7.56
N ILE A 26 2.76 -4.70 6.45
CA ILE A 26 1.29 -4.73 6.40
C ILE A 26 0.68 -6.02 7.01
N GLU A 27 1.32 -7.17 6.81
CA GLU A 27 0.87 -8.47 7.34
C GLU A 27 1.44 -8.78 8.74
N SER A 28 2.18 -7.85 9.33
CA SER A 28 2.82 -8.09 10.61
C SER A 28 1.79 -8.29 11.73
N PRO A 29 2.00 -9.27 12.63
CA PRO A 29 1.17 -9.41 13.83
C PRO A 29 1.37 -8.26 14.82
N PHE A 30 2.48 -7.52 14.73
CA PHE A 30 2.84 -6.48 15.69
C PHE A 30 2.17 -5.14 15.35
N SER A 31 1.52 -4.54 16.36
CA SER A 31 0.82 -3.26 16.23
C SER A 31 1.72 -2.12 15.71
N TYR A 32 2.96 -2.04 16.19
CA TYR A 32 3.92 -1.01 15.76
C TYR A 32 4.22 -1.09 14.26
N ARG A 33 4.29 -2.29 13.67
CA ARG A 33 4.51 -2.47 12.23
C ARG A 33 3.27 -2.11 11.42
N ARG A 34 2.07 -2.42 11.93
CA ARG A 34 0.82 -1.98 11.28
C ARG A 34 0.71 -0.46 11.26
N MET A 35 1.06 0.19 12.36
CA MET A 35 1.13 1.66 12.44
C MET A 35 2.19 2.22 11.47
N GLN A 36 3.34 1.56 11.36
CA GLN A 36 4.36 1.93 10.38
C GLN A 36 3.84 1.83 8.93
N ALA A 37 3.13 0.74 8.58
CA ALA A 37 2.53 0.59 7.25
C ALA A 37 1.53 1.73 6.97
N GLN A 38 0.77 2.14 7.98
CA GLN A 38 -0.15 3.26 7.89
C GLN A 38 0.57 4.60 7.63
N ASN A 39 1.63 4.89 8.38
CA ASN A 39 2.42 6.11 8.19
C ASN A 39 3.09 6.14 6.80
N LEU A 40 3.57 4.99 6.32
CA LEU A 40 4.14 4.87 4.97
C LEU A 40 3.08 5.06 3.88
N LEU A 41 1.85 4.60 4.11
CA LEU A 41 0.74 4.86 3.19
C LEU A 41 0.41 6.36 3.11
N ASP A 42 0.45 7.06 4.24
CA ASP A 42 0.26 8.51 4.28
C ASP A 42 1.35 9.23 3.48
N GLN A 43 2.62 8.79 3.58
CA GLN A 43 3.71 9.30 2.74
C GLN A 43 3.50 9.07 1.23
N LEU A 44 2.95 7.92 0.82
CA LEU A 44 2.59 7.69 -0.59
C LEU A 44 1.53 8.70 -1.06
N CYS A 45 0.59 9.06 -0.20
CA CYS A 45 -0.43 10.07 -0.51
C CYS A 45 0.17 11.48 -0.64
N GLU A 46 0.99 11.90 0.31
CA GLU A 46 1.66 13.22 0.28
C GLU A 46 2.51 13.39 -0.97
N ARG A 47 3.19 12.33 -1.39
CA ARG A 47 4.00 12.30 -2.62
C ARG A 47 3.21 12.12 -3.90
N ARG A 48 1.87 12.09 -3.79
CA ARG A 48 0.93 11.86 -4.90
C ARG A 48 1.28 10.59 -5.70
N CYS A 49 1.76 9.53 -5.06
CA CYS A 49 2.15 8.26 -5.67
C CYS A 49 0.93 7.44 -6.12
N LYS A 50 0.08 7.99 -7.00
CA LYS A 50 -1.22 7.44 -7.37
C LYS A 50 -1.17 5.98 -7.83
N LYS A 51 -0.21 5.64 -8.69
CA LYS A 51 -0.02 4.27 -9.20
C LYS A 51 0.30 3.26 -8.08
N ALA A 52 1.05 3.66 -7.06
CA ALA A 52 1.37 2.80 -5.93
C ALA A 52 0.14 2.59 -5.02
N LEU A 53 -0.63 3.65 -4.78
CA LEU A 53 -1.88 3.60 -4.03
C LEU A 53 -2.92 2.69 -4.70
N LYS A 54 -3.10 2.86 -6.02
CA LYS A 54 -3.97 2.01 -6.84
C LYS A 54 -3.58 0.54 -6.74
N TRP A 55 -2.29 0.26 -6.96
CA TRP A 55 -1.75 -1.10 -6.91
C TRP A 55 -1.95 -1.74 -5.53
N LEU A 56 -1.76 -0.99 -4.43
CA LEU A 56 -2.01 -1.50 -3.07
C LEU A 56 -3.46 -1.93 -2.88
N ASN A 57 -4.42 -1.10 -3.31
CA ASN A 57 -5.82 -1.47 -3.21
C ASN A 57 -6.13 -2.71 -4.07
N GLU A 58 -5.73 -2.71 -5.34
CA GLU A 58 -5.97 -3.85 -6.25
C GLU A 58 -5.39 -5.15 -5.71
N LYS A 59 -4.17 -5.11 -5.14
CA LYS A 59 -3.50 -6.29 -4.62
C LYS A 59 -4.10 -6.82 -3.31
N TYR A 60 -4.55 -5.93 -2.43
CA TYR A 60 -4.89 -6.27 -1.04
C TYR A 60 -6.37 -6.11 -0.65
N HIS A 61 -7.24 -5.62 -1.54
CA HIS A 61 -8.67 -5.42 -1.22
C HIS A 61 -9.42 -6.70 -0.81
N THR A 62 -9.02 -7.86 -1.34
CA THR A 62 -9.58 -9.19 -1.00
C THR A 62 -8.78 -9.97 0.04
N HIS A 63 -7.79 -9.34 0.69
CA HIS A 63 -6.90 -10.03 1.61
C HIS A 63 -7.67 -10.64 2.83
N PRO A 64 -7.34 -11.85 3.31
CA PRO A 64 -8.06 -12.48 4.42
C PRO A 64 -7.99 -11.68 5.73
N MET A 65 -6.89 -10.97 5.97
CA MET A 65 -6.71 -10.20 7.20
C MET A 65 -7.46 -8.85 7.16
N PRO A 66 -8.33 -8.54 8.15
CA PRO A 66 -9.12 -7.30 8.16
C PRO A 66 -8.29 -6.00 8.14
N HIS A 67 -7.18 -5.95 8.87
CA HIS A 67 -6.33 -4.76 8.93
C HIS A 67 -5.64 -4.47 7.59
N VAL A 68 -5.28 -5.51 6.84
CA VAL A 68 -4.71 -5.38 5.49
C VAL A 68 -5.75 -4.81 4.52
N ARG A 69 -7.00 -5.30 4.57
CA ARG A 69 -8.11 -4.75 3.77
C ARG A 69 -8.42 -3.29 4.11
N LEU A 70 -8.37 -2.93 5.40
CA LEU A 70 -8.56 -1.55 5.84
C LEU A 70 -7.50 -0.62 5.21
N LEU A 71 -6.25 -1.05 5.20
CA LEU A 71 -5.15 -0.30 4.61
C LEU A 71 -5.30 -0.19 3.08
N ALA A 72 -5.73 -1.26 2.40
CA ALA A 72 -6.06 -1.24 0.97
C ALA A 72 -7.21 -0.27 0.65
N ARG A 73 -8.29 -0.27 1.44
CA ARG A 73 -9.41 0.66 1.28
C ARG A 73 -8.94 2.11 1.44
N LYS A 74 -8.10 2.39 2.44
CA LYS A 74 -7.53 3.72 2.65
C LYS A 74 -6.63 4.15 1.49
N ALA A 75 -5.88 3.22 0.88
CA ALA A 75 -5.11 3.51 -0.33
C ALA A 75 -6.00 3.97 -1.50
N ARG A 76 -7.17 3.34 -1.70
CA ARG A 76 -8.17 3.77 -2.70
C ARG A 76 -8.75 5.14 -2.41
N GLU A 77 -9.06 5.42 -1.14
CA GLU A 77 -9.55 6.73 -0.71
C GLU A 77 -8.52 7.84 -1.01
N TYR A 78 -7.24 7.57 -0.75
CA TYR A 78 -6.15 8.49 -1.11
C TYR A 78 -5.98 8.66 -2.60
N GLU A 79 -6.00 7.57 -3.38
CA GLU A 79 -5.97 7.64 -4.83
C GLU A 79 -7.09 8.54 -5.38
N SER A 80 -8.31 8.37 -4.88
CA SER A 80 -9.48 9.14 -5.30
C SER A 80 -9.40 10.63 -4.92
N LYS A 81 -8.73 10.95 -3.80
CA LYS A 81 -8.49 12.34 -3.38
C LYS A 81 -7.47 13.05 -4.27
N LEU A 82 -6.54 12.31 -4.88
CA LEU A 82 -5.52 12.89 -5.75
C LEU A 82 -6.03 13.27 -7.15
N ASP A 83 -7.21 12.78 -7.54
CA ASP A 83 -7.90 13.11 -8.79
C ASP A 83 -8.81 14.35 -8.69
N ARG A 84 -9.01 14.88 -7.49
CA ARG A 84 -9.72 16.13 -7.23
C ARG A 84 -8.72 17.29 -7.15
#